data_AF-A0A554KYT2-F1
#
_entry.id   AF-A0A554KYT2-F1
#
_cell.length_a   1.000
_cell.length_b   1.000
_cell.length_c   1.000
_cell.angle_alpha   90.00
_cell.angle_beta   90.00
_cell.angle_gamma   90.00
#
_symmetry.space_group_name_H-M   'P 1'
#
loop_
_entity.id
_entity.type
_entity.pdbx_description
1 polymer ?
#
loop_
_entity_poly.entity_id
_entity_poly.type
_entity_poly.pdbx_seq_one_letter_code
_entity_poly.pdbx_strand_id
1 'polypeptide(L)'
;MISTDILTKNHIDKISEILSKYGLALDKNLILTPNPGTWARDKGVQNIKIWDIAFSTTEHPSERKLIIFSEIMPYNSVRSILSRIDFSIGTRRCKKLDSPESFITHLTLHEIAHLVKKMTQEEEEKADDWAAKEMGI
;
A
#
# COMPACT_ATOMS: atom_id res chain seq x y z
N MET A 1 -10.06 -13.08 9.17
CA MET A 1 -9.21 -13.89 8.28
C MET A 1 -9.52 -13.61 6.81
N ILE A 2 -8.53 -13.13 6.05
CA ILE A 2 -8.60 -12.97 4.60
C ILE A 2 -8.49 -14.36 3.97
N SER A 3 -9.46 -14.74 3.16
CA SER A 3 -9.54 -16.05 2.48
C SER A 3 -9.87 -15.95 0.99
N THR A 4 -10.05 -14.73 0.48
CA THR A 4 -10.40 -14.43 -0.91
C THR A 4 -9.63 -13.21 -1.39
N ASP A 5 -9.73 -12.92 -2.68
CA ASP A 5 -9.22 -11.68 -3.26
C ASP A 5 -9.89 -10.47 -2.61
N ILE A 6 -9.15 -9.35 -2.57
CA ILE A 6 -9.65 -8.07 -2.08
C ILE A 6 -9.96 -7.18 -3.28
N LEU A 7 -11.19 -6.70 -3.35
CA LEU A 7 -11.58 -5.66 -4.31
C LEU A 7 -11.28 -4.30 -3.69
N THR A 8 -10.23 -3.64 -4.15
CA THR A 8 -9.74 -2.38 -3.57
C THR A 8 -10.81 -1.29 -3.55
N LYS A 9 -11.68 -1.27 -4.58
CA LYS A 9 -12.81 -0.34 -4.66
C LYS A 9 -13.76 -0.41 -3.45
N ASN A 10 -13.90 -1.58 -2.82
CA ASN A 10 -14.77 -1.77 -1.65
C ASN A 10 -14.20 -1.11 -0.39
N HIS A 11 -12.95 -0.63 -0.44
CA HIS A 11 -12.24 0.01 0.67
C HIS A 11 -11.88 1.46 0.35
N ILE A 12 -12.42 2.05 -0.72
CA ILE A 12 -12.08 3.41 -1.16
C ILE A 12 -12.36 4.46 -0.09
N ASP A 13 -13.46 4.34 0.65
CA ASP A 13 -13.79 5.28 1.73
C ASP A 13 -12.72 5.26 2.83
N LYS A 14 -12.25 4.06 3.19
CA LYS A 14 -11.17 3.89 4.17
C LYS A 14 -9.85 4.47 3.65
N ILE A 15 -9.49 4.20 2.39
CA ILE A 15 -8.29 4.75 1.76
C ILE A 15 -8.36 6.28 1.73
N SER A 16 -9.50 6.85 1.34
CA SER A 16 -9.74 8.29 1.31
C SER A 16 -9.62 8.93 2.69
N GLU A 17 -10.19 8.29 3.72
CA GLU A 17 -10.04 8.72 5.11
C GLU A 17 -8.56 8.81 5.50
N ILE A 18 -7.77 7.77 5.20
CA ILE A 18 -6.34 7.74 5.52
C ILE A 18 -5.58 8.81 4.74
N LEU A 19 -5.75 8.89 3.41
CA LEU A 19 -5.08 9.88 2.56
C LEU A 19 -5.30 11.31 3.07
N SER A 20 -6.54 11.63 3.44
CA SER A 20 -6.91 12.97 3.93
C SER A 20 -6.15 13.39 5.19
N LYS A 21 -5.84 12.44 6.09
CA LYS A 21 -5.05 12.69 7.31
C LYS A 21 -3.63 13.16 7.02
N TYR A 22 -3.10 12.84 5.84
CA TYR A 22 -1.76 13.23 5.40
C TYR A 22 -1.77 14.29 4.28
N GLY A 23 -2.90 14.97 4.08
CA GLY A 23 -3.03 16.05 3.09
C GLY A 23 -3.03 15.56 1.64
N LEU A 24 -3.39 14.30 1.41
CA LEU A 24 -3.54 13.71 0.09
C LEU A 24 -5.04 13.59 -0.26
N ALA A 25 -5.40 13.95 -1.48
CA ALA A 25 -6.78 13.85 -1.98
C ALA A 25 -6.93 12.59 -2.83
N LEU A 26 -8.02 11.84 -2.65
CA LEU A 26 -8.25 10.56 -3.33
C LEU A 26 -8.13 10.66 -4.85
N ASP A 27 -8.82 11.62 -5.47
CA ASP A 27 -8.86 11.86 -6.92
C ASP A 27 -7.51 12.30 -7.49
N LYS A 28 -6.64 12.86 -6.64
CA LYS A 28 -5.31 13.34 -7.02
C LYS A 28 -4.20 12.40 -6.64
N ASN A 29 -4.36 11.51 -5.67
CA ASN A 29 -3.24 10.78 -5.11
C ASN A 29 -3.40 9.27 -5.21
N LEU A 30 -4.59 8.74 -5.54
CA LEU A 30 -4.79 7.31 -5.75
C LEU A 30 -5.03 6.99 -7.22
N ILE A 31 -4.35 5.95 -7.71
CA ILE A 31 -4.62 5.31 -8.99
C ILE A 31 -4.96 3.85 -8.71
N LEU A 32 -6.12 3.40 -9.21
CA LEU A 32 -6.42 1.99 -9.30
C LEU A 32 -6.12 1.50 -10.72
N THR A 33 -5.46 0.36 -10.83
CA THR A 33 -5.10 -0.26 -12.11
C THR A 33 -5.20 -1.78 -12.03
N PRO A 34 -5.53 -2.49 -13.12
CA PRO A 34 -5.54 -3.96 -13.12
C PRO A 34 -4.17 -4.58 -12.77
N ASN A 35 -3.07 -3.88 -13.08
CA ASN A 35 -1.71 -4.34 -12.80
C ASN A 35 -0.77 -3.14 -12.55
N PRO A 36 -0.37 -2.88 -11.28
CA PRO A 36 0.51 -1.78 -10.92
C PRO A 36 1.87 -1.79 -11.65
N GLY A 37 2.51 -2.95 -11.80
CA GLY A 37 3.82 -3.00 -12.47
C GLY A 37 3.76 -2.74 -13.98
N THR A 38 2.67 -3.13 -14.65
CA THR A 38 2.40 -2.79 -16.05
C THR A 38 2.18 -1.29 -16.18
N TRP A 39 1.36 -0.70 -15.30
CA TRP A 39 1.16 0.75 -15.25
C TRP A 39 2.49 1.48 -15.04
N ALA A 40 3.33 1.00 -14.12
CA ALA A 40 4.65 1.59 -13.83
C ALA A 40 5.55 1.59 -15.07
N ARG A 41 5.65 0.45 -15.76
CA ARG A 41 6.42 0.31 -17.00
C ARG A 41 5.93 1.27 -18.08
N ASP A 42 4.62 1.34 -18.29
CA ASP A 42 4.03 2.20 -19.33
C ASP A 42 4.23 3.70 -19.02
N LYS A 43 4.45 4.04 -17.74
CA LYS A 43 4.80 5.39 -17.27
C LYS A 43 6.30 5.65 -17.11
N GLY A 44 7.15 4.67 -17.42
CA GLY A 44 8.60 4.77 -17.27
C GLY A 44 9.09 4.80 -15.81
N VAL A 45 8.26 4.38 -14.85
CA VAL A 45 8.65 4.23 -13.44
C VAL A 45 9.49 2.95 -13.30
N GLN A 46 10.69 3.08 -12.76
CA GLN A 46 11.65 1.97 -12.62
C GLN A 46 11.51 1.25 -11.28
N ASN A 47 12.13 0.06 -11.18
CA ASN A 47 12.24 -0.74 -9.95
C ASN A 47 10.93 -1.25 -9.35
N ILE A 48 9.82 -1.21 -10.09
CA ILE A 48 8.55 -1.83 -9.72
C ILE A 48 8.46 -3.20 -10.37
N LYS A 49 8.09 -4.22 -9.58
CA LYS A 49 7.92 -5.59 -10.07
C LYS A 49 6.52 -5.74 -10.69
N ILE A 50 6.41 -6.58 -11.72
CA ILE A 50 5.14 -6.78 -12.44
C ILE A 50 4.02 -7.38 -11.57
N TRP A 51 4.38 -8.00 -10.45
CA TRP A 51 3.45 -8.63 -9.50
C TRP A 51 3.20 -7.79 -8.24
N ASP A 52 3.71 -6.55 -8.17
CA ASP A 52 3.40 -5.65 -7.07
C ASP A 52 1.92 -5.27 -7.12
N ILE A 53 1.24 -5.39 -5.97
CA ILE A 53 -0.19 -5.04 -5.84
C ILE A 53 -0.39 -3.60 -5.35
N ALA A 54 0.67 -2.95 -4.90
CA ALA A 54 0.71 -1.58 -4.44
C ALA A 54 2.13 -1.04 -4.58
N PHE A 55 2.25 0.25 -4.89
CA PHE A 55 3.47 1.03 -4.70
C PHE A 55 3.15 2.51 -4.68
N SER A 56 4.15 3.33 -4.36
CA SER A 56 4.05 4.77 -4.39
C SER A 56 5.18 5.41 -5.20
N THR A 57 4.89 6.56 -5.80
CA THR A 57 5.85 7.30 -6.62
C THR A 57 5.52 8.79 -6.64
N THR A 58 6.44 9.61 -7.14
CA THR A 58 6.21 11.04 -7.38
C THR A 58 6.32 11.28 -8.89
N GLU A 59 5.25 11.82 -9.48
CA GLU A 59 5.21 12.16 -10.90
C GLU A 59 5.99 13.44 -11.16
N HIS A 60 6.96 13.38 -12.07
CA HIS A 60 7.68 14.55 -12.56
C HIS A 60 7.06 15.06 -13.88
N PRO A 61 7.01 16.39 -14.11
CA PRO A 61 7.57 17.48 -13.29
C PRO A 61 6.57 18.07 -12.27
N SER A 62 5.36 17.52 -12.15
CA SER A 62 4.29 18.09 -11.32
C SER A 62 4.52 17.95 -9.81
N GLU A 63 5.53 17.16 -9.41
CA GLU A 63 5.82 16.76 -8.02
C GLU A 63 4.59 16.13 -7.34
N ARG A 64 3.68 15.57 -8.15
CA ARG A 64 2.45 14.97 -7.67
C ARG A 64 2.77 13.60 -7.08
N LYS A 65 2.45 13.43 -5.80
CA LYS A 65 2.57 12.15 -5.10
C LYS A 65 1.46 11.20 -5.53
N LEU A 66 1.79 9.96 -5.86
CA LEU A 66 0.85 8.94 -6.31
C LEU A 66 1.03 7.67 -5.49
N ILE A 67 -0.09 7.07 -5.10
CA ILE A 67 -0.21 5.71 -4.61
C ILE A 67 -0.96 4.94 -5.68
N ILE A 68 -0.39 3.82 -6.10
CA ILE A 68 -0.93 2.98 -7.17
C ILE A 68 -1.30 1.66 -6.54
N PHE A 69 -2.58 1.31 -6.56
CA PHE A 69 -3.08 0.03 -6.08
C PHE A 69 -3.62 -0.81 -7.23
N SER A 70 -3.51 -2.13 -7.08
CA SER A 70 -4.23 -3.07 -7.92
C SER A 70 -5.74 -2.92 -7.69
N GLU A 71 -6.56 -2.97 -8.73
CA GLU A 71 -8.03 -3.00 -8.61
C GLU A 71 -8.50 -4.23 -7.84
N ILE A 72 -7.82 -5.35 -8.07
CA ILE A 72 -8.02 -6.63 -7.39
C ILE A 72 -6.69 -7.07 -6.81
N MET A 73 -6.63 -7.29 -5.50
CA MET A 73 -5.46 -7.85 -4.83
C MET A 73 -5.66 -9.36 -4.67
N PRO A 74 -4.94 -10.20 -5.44
CA PRO A 74 -5.13 -11.65 -5.37
C PRO A 74 -4.77 -12.18 -3.98
N TYR A 75 -5.55 -13.15 -3.50
CA TYR A 75 -5.36 -13.78 -2.19
C TYR A 75 -3.92 -14.22 -1.95
N ASN A 76 -3.28 -14.85 -2.94
CA ASN A 76 -1.90 -15.34 -2.82
C ASN A 76 -0.88 -14.19 -2.66
N SER A 77 -1.08 -13.07 -3.35
CA SER A 77 -0.24 -11.88 -3.20
C SER A 77 -0.40 -11.26 -1.81
N VAL A 78 -1.65 -11.14 -1.33
CA VAL A 78 -1.95 -10.66 0.03
C VAL A 78 -1.30 -11.55 1.09
N ARG A 79 -1.38 -12.87 0.94
CA ARG A 79 -0.73 -13.84 1.82
C ARG A 79 0.79 -13.70 1.84
N SER A 80 1.40 -13.50 0.67
CA SER A 80 2.85 -13.29 0.56
C SER A 80 3.28 -12.01 1.28
N ILE A 81 2.53 -10.92 1.11
CA ILE A 81 2.81 -9.64 1.78
C ILE A 81 2.61 -9.74 3.28
N LEU A 82 1.52 -10.36 3.74
CA LEU A 82 1.31 -10.61 5.17
C LEU A 82 2.44 -11.43 5.78
N SER A 83 2.95 -12.43 5.06
CA SER A 83 4.10 -13.20 5.52
C SER A 83 5.36 -12.34 5.66
N ARG A 84 5.59 -11.39 4.75
CA ARG A 84 6.70 -10.42 4.85
C ARG A 84 6.50 -9.47 6.03
N ILE A 85 5.30 -8.92 6.21
CA ILE A 85 4.97 -8.03 7.31
C ILE A 85 5.15 -8.74 8.66
N ASP A 86 4.79 -10.02 8.75
CA ASP A 86 5.01 -10.85 9.94
C ASP A 86 6.48 -10.86 10.39
N PHE A 87 7.42 -11.00 9.44
CA PHE A 87 8.85 -10.90 9.74
C PHE A 87 9.27 -9.51 10.24
N SER A 88 8.61 -8.45 9.77
CA SER A 88 8.94 -7.07 10.14
C SER A 88 8.36 -6.66 11.52
N ILE A 89 7.04 -6.81 11.71
CA ILE A 89 6.35 -6.29 12.91
C ILE A 89 6.07 -7.36 13.97
N GLY A 90 6.29 -8.62 13.64
CA GLY A 90 6.08 -9.77 14.49
C GLY A 90 4.63 -10.29 14.50
N THR A 91 4.49 -11.60 14.74
CA THR A 91 3.24 -12.35 14.56
C THR A 91 2.07 -11.84 15.36
N ARG A 92 2.29 -11.34 16.58
CA ARG A 92 1.21 -10.79 17.40
C ARG A 92 0.57 -9.55 16.76
N ARG A 93 1.38 -8.67 16.17
CA ARG A 93 0.90 -7.44 15.51
C ARG A 93 0.34 -7.78 14.14
N CYS A 94 1.02 -8.62 13.37
CA CYS A 94 0.56 -9.06 12.05
C CYS A 94 -0.80 -9.79 12.10
N LYS A 95 -1.11 -10.53 13.18
CA LYS A 95 -2.45 -11.15 13.36
C LYS A 95 -3.61 -10.14 13.37
N LYS A 96 -3.36 -8.87 13.68
CA LYS A 96 -4.39 -7.81 13.63
C LYS A 96 -4.67 -7.31 12.21
N LEU A 97 -3.89 -7.75 11.22
CA LEU A 97 -4.05 -7.47 9.79
C LEU A 97 -4.88 -8.53 9.06
N ASP A 98 -5.59 -9.40 9.79
CA ASP A 98 -6.27 -10.55 9.23
C ASP A 98 -7.64 -10.23 8.59
N SER A 99 -8.02 -8.96 8.49
CA SER A 99 -9.21 -8.49 7.78
C SER A 99 -8.80 -7.70 6.54
N PRO A 100 -9.60 -7.72 5.44
CA PRO A 100 -9.31 -6.90 4.26
C PRO A 100 -9.16 -5.42 4.58
N GLU A 101 -9.99 -4.89 5.48
CA GLU A 101 -9.92 -3.49 5.90
C GLU A 101 -8.63 -3.17 6.66
N SER A 102 -8.23 -4.02 7.62
CA SER A 102 -6.97 -3.85 8.36
C SER A 102 -5.75 -3.94 7.43
N PHE A 103 -5.76 -4.90 6.50
CA PHE A 103 -4.69 -5.06 5.51
C PHE A 103 -4.57 -3.84 4.59
N ILE A 104 -5.69 -3.38 4.02
CA ILE A 104 -5.70 -2.17 3.18
C ILE A 104 -5.25 -0.95 3.98
N THR A 105 -5.69 -0.81 5.23
CA THR A 105 -5.26 0.28 6.11
C THR A 105 -3.75 0.28 6.29
N HIS A 106 -3.16 -0.88 6.62
CA HIS A 106 -1.72 -1.03 6.76
C HIS A 106 -0.99 -0.72 5.47
N LEU A 107 -1.44 -1.28 4.34
CA LEU A 107 -0.80 -1.11 3.05
C LEU A 107 -0.85 0.36 2.58
N THR A 108 -1.97 1.06 2.78
CA THR A 108 -2.07 2.49 2.47
C THR A 108 -1.12 3.31 3.32
N LEU A 109 -1.03 3.04 4.63
CA LEU A 109 -0.09 3.71 5.52
C LEU A 109 1.36 3.42 5.12
N HIS A 110 1.68 2.18 4.77
CA HIS A 110 3.00 1.78 4.28
C HIS A 110 3.42 2.63 3.07
N GLU A 111 2.56 2.75 2.06
CA GLU A 111 2.84 3.60 0.88
C GLU A 111 2.95 5.09 1.23
N ILE A 112 2.17 5.57 2.19
CA ILE A 112 2.28 6.94 2.69
C ILE A 112 3.63 7.15 3.39
N ALA A 113 4.18 6.15 4.07
CA ALA A 113 5.48 6.25 4.74
C ALA A 113 6.59 6.58 3.72
N HIS A 114 6.58 5.91 2.57
CA HIS A 114 7.51 6.21 1.47
C HIS A 114 7.34 7.65 0.95
N LEU A 115 6.11 8.13 0.76
CA LEU A 115 5.82 9.45 0.20
C LEU A 115 6.01 10.63 1.15
N VAL A 116 5.68 10.45 2.42
CA VAL A 116 5.58 11.54 3.41
C VAL A 116 6.75 11.51 4.38
N LYS A 117 7.17 10.32 4.81
CA LYS A 117 8.35 10.14 5.67
C LYS A 117 9.64 9.94 4.88
N LYS A 118 9.55 9.83 3.55
CA LYS A 118 10.69 9.63 2.63
C LYS A 118 11.49 8.36 2.97
N MET A 119 10.81 7.35 3.49
CA MET A 119 11.42 6.05 3.76
C MET A 119 11.79 5.39 2.44
N THR A 120 13.02 4.86 2.33
CA THR A 120 13.49 4.23 1.10
C THR A 120 13.08 2.75 1.03
N GLN A 121 13.36 2.10 -0.10
CA GLN A 121 13.17 0.66 -0.27
C GLN A 121 14.09 -0.19 0.64
N GLU A 122 15.15 0.39 1.20
CA GLU A 122 15.98 -0.29 2.21
C GLU A 122 15.33 -0.20 3.61
N GLU A 123 14.30 0.63 3.76
CA GLU A 123 13.62 0.92 5.02
C GLU A 123 12.20 0.34 5.08
N GLU A 124 11.91 -0.68 4.26
CA GLU A 124 10.61 -1.37 4.19
C GLU A 124 10.11 -1.84 5.57
N GLU A 125 11.01 -2.38 6.40
CA GLU A 125 10.65 -2.80 7.75
C GLU A 125 10.28 -1.63 8.66
N LYS A 126 10.89 -0.45 8.45
CA LYS A 126 10.54 0.77 9.19
C LYS A 126 9.21 1.32 8.71
N ALA A 127 8.91 1.22 7.41
CA ALA A 127 7.61 1.59 6.84
C ALA A 127 6.50 0.70 7.39
N ASP A 128 6.72 -0.61 7.46
CA ASP A 128 5.80 -1.58 8.07
C ASP A 128 5.59 -1.32 9.57
N ASP A 129 6.66 -1.09 10.34
CA ASP A 129 6.53 -0.77 11.78
C ASP A 129 5.85 0.59 12.02
N TRP A 130 6.10 1.59 11.17
CA TRP A 130 5.41 2.88 11.25
C TRP A 130 3.92 2.73 10.94
N ALA A 131 3.56 2.02 9.87
CA ALA A 131 2.16 1.76 9.53
C ALA A 131 1.42 1.03 10.67
N ALA A 132 2.05 0.02 11.27
CA ALA A 132 1.52 -0.68 12.44
C ALA A 132 1.30 0.26 13.64
N LYS A 133 2.26 1.16 13.92
CA LYS A 133 2.12 2.16 15.01
C LYS A 133 0.97 3.13 14.77
N GLU A 134 0.80 3.63 13.55
CA GLU A 134 -0.30 4.54 13.20
C GLU A 134 -1.68 3.87 13.36
N MET A 135 -1.74 2.54 13.15
CA MET A 135 -2.94 1.74 13.43
C MET A 135 -3.15 1.41 14.92
N GLY A 136 -2.18 1.73 15.77
CA GLY A 136 -2.19 1.38 17.20
C GLY A 136 -2.02 -0.12 17.46
N ILE A 137 -1.32 -0.85 16.58
CA ILE A 137 -1.20 -2.32 16.66
C ILE A 137 0.13 -2.86 17.15
#